data_AF-A0AAU8YBS4-F1
#
_entry.id   AF-A0AAU8YBS4-F1
#
_cell.length_a   1.000
_cell.length_b   1.000
_cell.length_c   1.000
_cell.angle_alpha   90.00
_cell.angle_beta   90.00
_cell.angle_gamma   90.00
#
_symmetry.space_group_name_H-M   'P 1'
#
loop_
_entity.id
_entity.type
_entity.pdbx_description
1 polymer ?
#
loop_
_entity_poly.entity_id
_entity_poly.type
_entity_poly.pdbx_seq_one_letter_code
_entity_poly.pdbx_strand_id
1 'polypeptide(L)' 'MNQVRTIRERAGVTQAALRRQLGWNQSRLANYESGLRNPGLQEARQIVEALNVLGANCALDDAFPPAQVAA' A
#
# COMPACT_ATOMS: atom_id res chain seq x y z
N MET A 1 -8.60 5.03 6.38
CA MET A 1 -7.28 4.38 6.58
C MET A 1 -7.04 3.45 5.40
N ASN A 2 -5.83 3.38 4.85
CA ASN A 2 -5.54 2.47 3.73
C ASN A 2 -5.33 1.02 4.22
N GLN A 3 -5.33 0.06 3.30
CA GLN A 3 -5.23 -1.37 3.57
C GLN A 3 -3.86 -1.96 3.17
N VAL A 4 -2.87 -1.13 2.85
CA VAL A 4 -1.57 -1.55 2.29
C VAL A 4 -0.89 -2.58 3.20
N ARG A 5 -0.82 -2.29 4.50
CA ARG A 5 -0.23 -3.18 5.50
C ARG A 5 -0.93 -4.54 5.53
N THR A 6 -2.26 -4.51 5.59
CA THR A 6 -3.11 -5.70 5.69
C THR A 6 -2.96 -6.59 4.47
N ILE A 7 -2.97 -6.01 3.27
CA ILE A 7 -2.78 -6.74 2.01
C ILE A 7 -1.38 -7.36 1.98
N ARG A 8 -0.35 -6.56 2.31
CA ARG A 8 1.04 -7.00 2.37
C ARG A 8 1.21 -8.21 3.30
N GLU A 9 0.66 -8.15 4.50
CA GLU A 9 0.77 -9.20 5.51
C GLU A 9 0.02 -10.47 5.11
N ARG A 10 -1.18 -10.35 4.51
CA ARG A 10 -1.93 -11.50 3.96
C ARG A 10 -1.19 -12.21 2.83
N ALA A 11 -0.40 -11.47 2.06
CA ALA A 11 0.42 -12.00 0.98
C ALA A 11 1.79 -12.55 1.45
N GLY A 12 2.09 -12.52 2.75
CA GLY A 12 3.39 -12.92 3.28
C GLY A 12 4.54 -11.98 2.90
N VAL A 13 4.23 -10.75 2.46
CA VAL A 13 5.22 -9.76 2.03
C VAL A 13 5.71 -8.98 3.24
N THR A 14 7.01 -8.73 3.34
CA THR A 14 7.57 -7.89 4.43
C THR A 14 7.57 -6.41 4.04
N GLN A 15 7.50 -5.50 5.02
CA GLN A 15 7.62 -4.05 4.75
C GLN A 15 8.97 -3.72 4.07
N ALA A 16 10.03 -4.48 4.40
CA ALA A 16 11.33 -4.36 3.76
C ALA A 16 11.31 -4.78 2.29
N ALA A 17 10.59 -5.85 1.93
CA ALA A 17 10.42 -6.27 0.54
C ALA A 17 9.65 -5.21 -0.28
N LEU A 18 8.53 -4.73 0.25
CA LEU A 18 7.72 -3.71 -0.44
C LEU A 18 8.50 -2.40 -0.65
N ARG A 19 9.19 -1.88 0.37
CA ARG A 19 9.97 -0.63 0.20
C ARG A 19 11.14 -0.79 -0.78
N ARG A 20 11.76 -1.99 -0.83
CA ARG A 20 12.85 -2.27 -1.79
C ARG A 20 12.30 -2.30 -3.22
N GLN A 21 11.15 -2.94 -3.43
CA GLN A 21 10.47 -2.95 -4.73
C GLN A 21 10.09 -1.54 -5.19
N LEU A 22 9.70 -0.67 -4.26
CA LEU A 22 9.35 0.73 -4.54
C LEU A 22 10.56 1.67 -4.68
N GLY A 23 11.76 1.24 -4.31
CA GLY A 23 12.93 2.12 -4.19
C GLY A 23 12.77 3.19 -3.10
N TRP A 24 11.97 2.93 -2.07
CA TRP A 24 11.66 3.89 -1.00
C TRP A 24 12.43 3.58 0.29
N ASN A 25 12.64 4.63 1.11
CA ASN A 25 13.11 4.44 2.47
C ASN A 25 11.99 3.86 3.36
N GLN A 26 12.39 3.30 4.51
CA GLN A 26 11.46 2.66 5.44
C GLN A 26 10.43 3.64 6.01
N SER A 27 10.87 4.83 6.41
CA SER A 27 10.01 5.84 7.03
C SER A 27 8.88 6.31 6.12
N ARG A 28 9.13 6.44 4.80
CA ARG A 28 8.10 6.81 3.82
C ARG A 28 6.98 5.77 3.79
N LEU A 29 7.31 4.49 3.65
CA LEU A 29 6.30 3.43 3.61
C LEU A 29 5.59 3.30 4.96
N ALA A 30 6.33 3.37 6.07
CA ALA A 30 5.75 3.32 7.42
C ALA A 30 4.74 4.46 7.67
N ASN A 31 5.03 5.68 7.21
CA ASN A 31 4.12 6.82 7.31
C ASN A 31 2.83 6.61 6.52
N TYR A 32 2.90 5.95 5.37
CA TYR A 32 1.70 5.60 4.60
C TYR A 32 0.91 4.48 5.28
N GLU A 33 1.57 3.39 5.69
CA GLU A 33 0.90 2.27 6.36
C GLU A 33 0.27 2.67 7.72
N SER A 34 0.81 3.68 8.41
CA SER A 34 0.25 4.22 9.65
C SER A 34 -0.82 5.29 9.44
N GLY A 35 -0.99 5.79 8.21
CA GLY A 35 -1.87 6.91 7.90
C GLY A 35 -1.36 8.28 8.35
N LEU A 36 -0.11 8.39 8.82
CA LEU A 36 0.52 9.68 9.16
C LEU A 36 0.69 10.57 7.91
N ARG A 37 0.85 9.96 6.75
CA ARG A 37 0.79 10.63 5.44
C ARG A 37 -0.18 9.88 4.54
N ASN A 38 -0.86 10.62 3.68
CA ASN A 38 -1.68 10.03 2.63
C ASN A 38 -0.88 9.97 1.32
N PRO A 39 -0.76 8.81 0.67
CA PRO A 39 -0.16 8.73 -0.66
C PRO A 39 -1.04 9.47 -1.67
N GLY A 40 -0.40 10.10 -2.66
CA GLY A 40 -1.10 10.61 -3.84
C GLY A 40 -1.49 9.47 -4.77
N LEU A 41 -2.20 9.80 -5.86
CA LEU A 41 -2.64 8.80 -6.83
C LEU A 41 -1.47 8.04 -7.49
N GLN A 42 -0.35 8.73 -7.73
CA GLN A 42 0.84 8.10 -8.30
C GLN A 42 1.45 7.09 -7.32
N GLU A 43 1.65 7.48 -6.05
CA GLU A 43 2.13 6.57 -5.02
C GLU A 43 1.20 5.40 -4.80
N ALA A 44 -0.12 5.63 -4.81
CA ALA A 44 -1.11 4.59 -4.65
C ALA A 44 -0.99 3.53 -5.77
N ARG A 45 -0.83 3.96 -7.02
CA ARG A 45 -0.60 3.06 -8.16
C ARG A 45 0.71 2.29 -8.03
N GLN A 46 1.80 2.95 -7.64
CA GLN A 46 3.09 2.31 -7.42
C GLN A 46 3.03 1.24 -6.33
N ILE A 47 2.31 1.53 -5.23
CA ILE A 47 2.12 0.58 -4.12
C ILE A 47 1.36 -0.66 -4.60
N VAL A 48 0.26 -0.48 -5.32
CA VAL A 48 -0.54 -1.60 -5.84
C VAL A 48 0.26 -2.45 -6.83
N GLU A 49 0.98 -1.81 -7.75
CA GLU A 49 1.84 -2.51 -8.70
C GLU A 49 2.93 -3.32 -7.98
N ALA A 50 3.63 -2.71 -7.03
CA ALA A 50 4.66 -3.38 -6.24
C ALA A 50 4.10 -4.54 -5.40
N LEU A 51 2.91 -4.38 -4.81
CA LEU A 51 2.21 -5.45 -4.08
C LEU A 51 1.87 -6.62 -5.01
N ASN A 52 1.39 -6.35 -6.22
CA ASN A 52 1.07 -7.38 -7.21
C ASN A 52 2.31 -8.11 -7.73
N VAL A 53 3.41 -7.40 -7.97
CA VAL A 53 4.71 -8.00 -8.30
C VAL A 53 5.19 -8.93 -7.18
N LEU A 54 4.87 -8.60 -5.93
CA LEU A 54 5.23 -9.39 -4.75
C LEU A 54 4.17 -10.47 -4.39
N GLY A 55 3.12 -10.63 -5.20
CA GLY A 55 2.14 -11.72 -5.07
C GLY A 55 0.85 -11.41 -4.31
N ALA A 56 0.55 -10.14 -3.99
CA ALA A 56 -0.59 -9.78 -3.16
C ALA A 56 -1.95 -9.67 -3.88
N ASN A 57 -1.99 -9.80 -5.21
CA ASN A 57 -3.16 -9.72 -6.10
C ASN A 57 -4.30 -8.81 -5.57
N CYS A 58 -4.11 -7.50 -5.68
CA CYS A 58 -5.05 -6.47 -5.24
C CYS A 58 -5.22 -5.36 -6.29
N ALA A 59 -6.39 -4.72 -6.28
CA ALA A 59 -6.71 -3.51 -7.03
C ALA A 59 -6.48 -2.25 -6.19
N LEU A 60 -6.62 -1.08 -6.85
CA LEU A 60 -6.51 0.22 -6.19
C LEU A 60 -7.54 0.38 -5.07
N ASP A 61 -8.79 -0.01 -5.31
CA ASP A 61 -9.88 0.12 -4.33
C ASP A 61 -9.77 -0.88 -3.17
N ASP A 62 -9.01 -1.97 -3.32
CA ASP A 62 -8.69 -2.85 -2.21
C ASP A 62 -7.70 -2.18 -1.24
N ALA A 63 -6.65 -1.57 -1.80
CA ALA A 63 -5.59 -0.91 -1.03
C ALA A 63 -6.01 0.47 -0.50
N PHE A 64 -6.81 1.21 -1.27
CA PHE A 64 -7.25 2.57 -1.00
C PHE A 64 -8.75 2.68 -1.29
N PRO A 65 -9.61 2.07 -0.45
CA PRO A 65 -11.04 2.07 -0.69
C PRO A 65 -11.59 3.50 -0.76
N PRO A 66 -12.54 3.77 -1.65
CA PRO A 66 -13.19 5.08 -1.72
C PRO A 66 -13.76 5.42 -0.35
N ALA A 67 -13.70 6.71 0.01
CA ALA A 67 -14.35 7.17 1.23
C ALA A 67 -15.82 6.75 1.15
N GLN A 68 -16.27 5.99 2.14
CA GLN A 68 -17.65 5.54 2.18
C GLN A 68 -18.53 6.79 2.24
N VAL A 69 -19.17 7.10 1.12
CA VAL A 69 -20.19 8.14 1.09
C VAL A 69 -21.32 7.56 1.93
N ALA A 70 -21.46 8.07 3.16
CA ALA A 70 -22.63 7.78 3.96
C ALA A 70 -23.84 8.21 3.12
N ALA A 71 -24.66 7.22 2.74
CA ALA A 71 -25.95 7.46 2.11
C ALA A 71 -26.91 8.12 3.11
#